data_AF-A0A1G9YYP5-F1
#
_entry.id   AF-A0A1G9YYP5-F1
#
_cell.length_a   1.000
_cell.length_b   1.000
_cell.length_c   1.000
_cell.angle_alpha   90.00
_cell.angle_beta   90.00
_cell.angle_gamma   90.00
#
_symmetry.space_group_name_H-M   'P 1'
#
loop_
_entity.id
_entity.type
_entity.pdbx_description
1 polymer ?
#
loop_
_entity_poly.entity_id
_entity_poly.type
_entity_poly.pdbx_seq_one_letter_code
_entity_poly.pdbx_strand_id
1 'polypeptide(L)'
;MVTGLTSLSLVRDELFATMEQAEQNLEHFIAERQNGSLLQHAVECLDQIRGTLNLIELVGAELLAQEALRLATDIPAGAGEERDGQLAALGNALYVLRRYLENLEAQRLEIPELLLPAINDLRLAAGHPTLPESFFFSARLDLPRPAAGEAKTPSAENRERELRRMRQMYQIGLLGLVREDNLYGGMKLMSRALGRLDEVLGSGARSRLCWIAAGALEALVDAQMLPRKPRKLLFARIDRELRQMLSSANYEAPRGLLKELLYLVAMADSNGPRASQLREVFGLAPLPFTDHLLEDESQRLSGPGRAVLRSLSAAIREELAAVKDQLDLIGRGAYQPEALVALHVQLGKLGKTLGMIGLNSAAKVLLAQLTPVSSWVARGAVESPAALDALADVLVYVESVAGNLERGDNMAARAEPKIDQEPESFAAHQLAEARIVVIEEAQAGLALAKRAISAYLESNGDKLHLANVPSSLQAVRGGLWFLSQERAALLLGACADYIQRQMIESAQMPSEQMLETLADALTGLEYYLEGGAVLRPQGQPDVLDIASESVKALGMEVRS
;
A
#
# COMPACT_ATOMS: atom_id res chain seq x y z
N MET A 1 -4.99 20.39 -19.64
CA MET A 1 -5.09 19.45 -20.76
C MET A 1 -6.35 18.63 -20.53
N VAL A 2 -7.41 18.83 -21.31
CA VAL A 2 -8.73 18.16 -21.12
C VAL A 2 -9.05 17.22 -22.29
N THR A 3 -8.21 17.23 -23.34
CA THR A 3 -8.42 16.53 -24.61
C THR A 3 -8.23 15.01 -24.51
N GLY A 4 -7.24 14.53 -23.74
CA GLY A 4 -6.98 13.10 -23.59
C GLY A 4 -8.07 12.36 -22.80
N LEU A 5 -8.55 12.94 -21.70
CA LEU A 5 -9.57 12.35 -20.83
C LEU A 5 -10.93 12.14 -21.52
N THR A 6 -11.39 13.09 -22.34
CA THR A 6 -12.64 12.93 -23.10
C THR A 6 -12.49 11.95 -24.26
N SER A 7 -11.28 11.79 -24.78
CA SER A 7 -11.00 10.86 -25.88
C SER A 7 -10.82 9.43 -25.37
N LEU A 8 -10.29 9.23 -24.16
CA LEU A 8 -10.15 7.92 -23.53
C LEU A 8 -11.48 7.17 -23.45
N SER A 9 -12.57 7.85 -23.03
CA SER A 9 -13.89 7.22 -22.93
C SER A 9 -14.45 6.71 -24.26
N LEU A 10 -13.97 7.22 -25.40
CA LEU A 10 -14.41 6.80 -26.73
C LEU A 10 -13.68 5.56 -27.24
N VAL A 11 -12.41 5.40 -26.86
CA VAL A 11 -11.54 4.28 -27.30
C VAL A 11 -11.38 3.19 -26.24
N ARG A 12 -12.03 3.36 -25.08
CA ARG A 12 -11.84 2.56 -23.87
C ARG A 12 -12.01 1.06 -24.11
N ASP A 13 -13.17 0.66 -24.60
CA ASP A 13 -13.54 -0.75 -24.69
C ASP A 13 -12.63 -1.48 -25.71
N GLU A 14 -12.26 -0.81 -26.80
CA GLU A 14 -11.31 -1.32 -27.78
C GLU A 14 -9.89 -1.41 -27.22
N LEU A 15 -9.44 -0.38 -26.48
CA LEU A 15 -8.13 -0.35 -25.85
C LEU A 15 -7.99 -1.47 -24.81
N PHE A 16 -8.97 -1.63 -23.90
CA PHE A 16 -8.94 -2.69 -22.91
C PHE A 16 -9.08 -4.09 -23.51
N ALA A 17 -9.89 -4.26 -24.56
CA ALA A 17 -9.96 -5.53 -25.28
C ALA A 17 -8.60 -5.89 -25.92
N THR A 18 -7.91 -4.90 -26.50
CA THR A 18 -6.57 -5.10 -27.10
C THR A 18 -5.53 -5.44 -26.02
N MET A 19 -5.62 -4.81 -24.85
CA MET A 19 -4.75 -5.12 -23.70
C MET A 19 -4.98 -6.53 -23.18
N GLU A 20 -6.22 -6.97 -23.04
CA GLU A 20 -6.56 -8.33 -22.62
C GLU A 20 -6.05 -9.38 -23.62
N GLN A 21 -6.16 -9.09 -24.93
CA GLN A 21 -5.58 -9.94 -25.96
C GLN A 21 -4.04 -10.02 -25.85
N ALA A 22 -3.36 -8.90 -25.57
CA ALA A 22 -1.92 -8.88 -25.37
C ALA A 22 -1.52 -9.73 -24.15
N GLU A 23 -2.24 -9.60 -23.03
CA GLU A 23 -2.02 -10.39 -21.81
C GLU A 23 -2.20 -11.90 -22.06
N GLN A 24 -3.32 -12.30 -22.68
CA GLN A 24 -3.58 -13.71 -23.01
C GLN A 24 -2.52 -14.30 -23.94
N ASN A 25 -2.11 -13.57 -24.98
CA ASN A 25 -1.07 -14.03 -25.90
C ASN A 25 0.28 -14.22 -25.20
N LEU A 26 0.63 -13.34 -24.25
CA LEU A 26 1.85 -13.47 -23.44
C LEU A 26 1.76 -14.67 -22.49
N GLU A 27 0.63 -14.88 -21.83
CA GLU A 27 0.40 -16.03 -20.95
C GLU A 27 0.49 -17.36 -21.72
N HIS A 28 -0.14 -17.45 -22.89
CA HIS A 28 -0.05 -18.61 -23.75
C HIS A 28 1.38 -18.83 -24.27
N PHE A 29 2.11 -17.77 -24.62
CA PHE A 29 3.51 -17.89 -25.01
C PHE A 29 4.39 -18.40 -23.87
N ILE A 30 4.11 -18.02 -22.61
CA ILE A 30 4.82 -18.54 -21.44
C ILE A 30 4.67 -20.06 -21.34
N ALA A 31 3.47 -20.59 -21.60
CA ALA A 31 3.19 -22.03 -21.61
C ALA A 31 3.74 -22.75 -22.86
N GLU A 32 3.69 -22.11 -24.03
CA GLU A 32 4.04 -22.69 -25.34
C GLU A 32 5.18 -21.92 -26.04
N ARG A 33 6.37 -21.91 -25.44
CA ARG A 33 7.55 -21.13 -25.86
C ARG A 33 8.03 -21.37 -27.31
N GLN A 34 7.68 -22.51 -27.89
CA GLN A 34 8.05 -22.86 -29.27
C GLN A 34 7.19 -22.13 -30.30
N ASN A 35 6.01 -21.65 -29.90
CA ASN A 35 5.07 -21.00 -30.79
C ASN A 35 5.32 -19.48 -30.84
N GLY A 36 6.29 -19.09 -31.67
CA GLY A 36 6.64 -17.67 -31.87
C GLY A 36 5.52 -16.80 -32.43
N SER A 37 4.44 -17.39 -32.97
CA SER A 37 3.28 -16.62 -33.44
C SER A 37 2.57 -15.90 -32.29
N LEU A 38 2.50 -16.48 -31.09
CA LEU A 38 1.84 -15.86 -29.93
C LEU A 38 2.53 -14.56 -29.51
N LEU A 39 3.86 -14.57 -29.50
CA LEU A 39 4.64 -13.36 -29.23
C LEU A 39 4.47 -12.29 -30.32
N GLN A 40 4.40 -12.69 -31.59
CA GLN A 40 4.15 -11.78 -32.70
C GLN A 40 2.78 -11.08 -32.58
N HIS A 41 1.72 -11.83 -32.23
CA HIS A 41 0.40 -11.24 -31.98
C HIS A 41 0.41 -10.31 -30.77
N ALA A 42 1.14 -10.63 -29.70
CA ALA A 42 1.31 -9.73 -28.56
C ALA A 42 2.03 -8.42 -28.96
N VAL A 43 3.05 -8.49 -29.80
CA VAL A 43 3.76 -7.32 -30.35
C VAL A 43 2.82 -6.44 -31.18
N GLU A 44 1.96 -7.04 -32.01
CA GLU A 44 0.96 -6.30 -32.79
C GLU A 44 -0.06 -5.60 -31.90
N CYS A 45 -0.54 -6.27 -30.85
CA CYS A 45 -1.44 -5.67 -29.86
C CYS A 45 -0.75 -4.49 -29.13
N LEU A 46 0.51 -4.66 -28.71
CA LEU A 46 1.29 -3.59 -28.05
C LEU A 46 1.50 -2.38 -28.96
N ASP A 47 1.71 -2.59 -30.26
CA ASP A 47 1.83 -1.49 -31.23
C ASP A 47 0.50 -0.75 -31.42
N GLN A 48 -0.62 -1.47 -31.47
CA GLN A 48 -1.94 -0.87 -31.51
C GLN A 48 -2.25 -0.07 -30.23
N ILE A 49 -1.94 -0.61 -29.05
CA ILE A 49 -2.08 0.09 -27.76
C ILE A 49 -1.26 1.39 -27.78
N ARG A 50 0.02 1.32 -28.17
CA ARG A 50 0.90 2.50 -28.31
C ARG A 50 0.30 3.54 -29.27
N GLY A 51 -0.17 3.10 -30.44
CA GLY A 51 -0.77 3.98 -31.44
C GLY A 51 -2.01 4.71 -30.93
N THR A 52 -2.90 3.98 -30.23
CA THR A 52 -4.11 4.56 -29.61
C THR A 52 -3.75 5.57 -28.53
N LEU A 53 -2.79 5.25 -27.65
CA LEU A 53 -2.33 6.14 -26.57
C LEU A 53 -1.69 7.43 -27.09
N ASN A 54 -0.94 7.35 -28.19
CA ASN A 54 -0.39 8.51 -28.89
C ASN A 54 -1.52 9.40 -29.47
N LEU A 55 -2.52 8.79 -30.10
CA LEU A 55 -3.66 9.52 -30.68
C LEU A 55 -4.46 10.31 -29.64
N ILE A 56 -4.58 9.79 -28.41
CA ILE A 56 -5.25 10.47 -27.28
C ILE A 56 -4.29 11.34 -26.43
N GLU A 57 -3.03 11.52 -26.87
CA GLU A 57 -2.01 12.36 -26.26
C GLU A 57 -1.65 12.00 -24.80
N LEU A 58 -1.78 10.73 -24.39
CA LEU A 58 -1.38 10.27 -23.05
C LEU A 58 0.11 9.91 -23.02
N VAL A 59 0.97 10.92 -22.90
CA VAL A 59 2.44 10.81 -23.06
C VAL A 59 3.07 9.77 -22.13
N GLY A 60 2.65 9.70 -20.86
CA GLY A 60 3.19 8.74 -19.90
C GLY A 60 2.83 7.29 -20.25
N ALA A 61 1.57 7.07 -20.65
CA ALA A 61 1.05 5.78 -21.03
C ALA A 61 1.65 5.30 -22.37
N GLU A 62 1.78 6.19 -23.34
CA GLU A 62 2.46 5.93 -24.62
C GLU A 62 3.89 5.46 -24.39
N LEU A 63 4.66 6.13 -23.53
CA LEU A 63 6.05 5.77 -23.25
C LEU A 63 6.15 4.38 -22.61
N LEU A 64 5.25 4.03 -21.69
CA LEU A 64 5.20 2.69 -21.10
C LEU A 64 4.91 1.62 -22.17
N ALA A 65 3.91 1.85 -23.03
CA ALA A 65 3.59 0.96 -24.14
C ALA A 65 4.74 0.85 -25.15
N GLN A 66 5.47 1.94 -25.41
CA GLN A 66 6.62 1.96 -26.30
C GLN A 66 7.79 1.11 -25.76
N GLU A 67 8.13 1.23 -24.47
CA GLU A 67 9.18 0.41 -23.87
C GLU A 67 8.75 -1.07 -23.76
N ALA A 68 7.45 -1.34 -23.55
CA ALA A 68 6.92 -2.71 -23.56
C ALA A 68 7.01 -3.33 -24.95
N LEU A 69 6.59 -2.60 -26.00
CA LEU A 69 6.71 -3.03 -27.39
C LEU A 69 8.17 -3.33 -27.76
N ARG A 70 9.09 -2.46 -27.34
CA ARG A 70 10.53 -2.65 -27.58
C ARG A 70 11.04 -3.92 -26.91
N LEU A 71 10.74 -4.12 -25.63
CA LEU A 71 11.16 -5.31 -24.89
C LEU A 71 10.57 -6.59 -25.50
N ALA A 72 9.29 -6.57 -25.91
CA ALA A 72 8.64 -7.70 -26.56
C ALA A 72 9.26 -8.05 -27.92
N THR A 73 9.64 -7.03 -28.71
CA THR A 73 10.29 -7.23 -30.02
C THR A 73 11.69 -7.82 -29.91
N ASP A 74 12.39 -7.53 -28.80
CA ASP A 74 13.75 -8.05 -28.54
C ASP A 74 13.77 -9.51 -28.06
N ILE A 75 12.61 -10.11 -27.73
CA ILE A 75 12.51 -11.50 -27.29
C ILE A 75 12.44 -12.43 -28.53
N PRO A 76 13.38 -13.37 -28.71
CA PRO A 76 13.31 -14.31 -29.82
C PRO A 76 12.26 -15.41 -29.58
N ALA A 77 11.67 -15.93 -30.66
CA ALA A 77 10.85 -17.14 -30.60
C ALA A 77 11.70 -18.34 -30.11
N GLY A 78 11.17 -19.12 -29.16
CA GLY A 78 11.92 -20.20 -28.51
C GLY A 78 12.84 -19.75 -27.36
N ALA A 79 12.69 -18.52 -26.86
CA ALA A 79 13.38 -18.04 -25.67
C ALA A 79 13.14 -18.97 -24.45
N GLY A 80 14.22 -19.47 -23.87
CA GLY A 80 14.19 -20.26 -22.63
C GLY A 80 13.87 -19.43 -21.38
N GLU A 81 13.93 -20.08 -20.22
CA GLU A 81 13.60 -19.50 -18.89
C GLU A 81 14.46 -18.28 -18.51
N GLU A 82 15.62 -18.08 -19.16
CA GLU A 82 16.49 -16.90 -18.98
C GLU A 82 15.77 -15.57 -19.26
N ARG A 83 14.64 -15.61 -19.98
CA ARG A 83 13.86 -14.43 -20.39
C ARG A 83 12.59 -14.24 -19.56
N ASP A 84 12.38 -15.06 -18.52
CA ASP A 84 11.20 -14.97 -17.65
C ASP A 84 11.11 -13.63 -16.92
N GLY A 85 12.24 -13.05 -16.53
CA GLY A 85 12.26 -11.71 -15.95
C GLY A 85 11.77 -10.62 -16.92
N GLN A 86 12.01 -10.77 -18.23
CA GLN A 86 11.53 -9.83 -19.24
C GLN A 86 10.03 -9.97 -19.48
N LEU A 87 9.52 -11.21 -19.51
CA LEU A 87 8.09 -11.48 -19.66
C LEU A 87 7.30 -11.05 -18.42
N ALA A 88 7.85 -11.25 -17.22
CA ALA A 88 7.27 -10.73 -15.98
C ALA A 88 7.20 -9.20 -15.98
N ALA A 89 8.24 -8.52 -16.48
CA ALA A 89 8.24 -7.06 -16.62
C ALA A 89 7.18 -6.58 -17.64
N LEU A 90 6.98 -7.30 -18.75
CA LEU A 90 5.92 -7.02 -19.72
C LEU A 90 4.51 -7.17 -19.13
N GLY A 91 4.25 -8.28 -18.43
CA GLY A 91 2.98 -8.51 -17.75
C GLY A 91 2.68 -7.44 -16.70
N ASN A 92 3.68 -7.09 -15.88
CA ASN A 92 3.56 -6.01 -14.90
C ASN A 92 3.29 -4.64 -15.57
N ALA A 93 3.94 -4.35 -16.70
CA ALA A 93 3.73 -3.11 -17.43
C ALA A 93 2.30 -2.98 -17.99
N LEU A 94 1.77 -4.05 -18.60
CA LEU A 94 0.38 -4.09 -19.08
C LEU A 94 -0.61 -3.92 -17.93
N TYR A 95 -0.36 -4.61 -16.83
CA TYR A 95 -1.16 -4.50 -15.62
C TYR A 95 -1.19 -3.06 -15.05
N VAL A 96 -0.02 -2.45 -14.87
CA VAL A 96 0.10 -1.07 -14.37
C VAL A 96 -0.55 -0.08 -15.34
N LEU A 97 -0.36 -0.26 -16.65
CA LEU A 97 -0.97 0.57 -17.68
C LEU A 97 -2.51 0.52 -17.59
N ARG A 98 -3.08 -0.68 -17.47
CA ARG A 98 -4.53 -0.88 -17.39
C ARG A 98 -5.10 -0.13 -16.19
N ARG A 99 -4.49 -0.36 -15.02
CA ARG A 99 -4.94 0.26 -13.77
C ARG A 99 -4.75 1.77 -13.76
N TYR A 100 -3.70 2.27 -14.39
CA TYR A 100 -3.50 3.70 -14.56
C TYR A 100 -4.63 4.33 -15.38
N LEU A 101 -5.03 3.71 -16.49
CA LEU A 101 -6.14 4.21 -17.32
C LEU A 101 -7.48 4.16 -16.58
N GLU A 102 -7.76 3.10 -15.82
CA GLU A 102 -8.95 3.00 -14.96
C GLU A 102 -8.98 4.10 -13.88
N ASN A 103 -7.85 4.35 -13.23
CA ASN A 103 -7.73 5.42 -12.22
C ASN A 103 -7.86 6.82 -12.84
N LEU A 104 -7.31 7.00 -14.04
CA LEU A 104 -7.38 8.24 -14.80
C LEU A 104 -8.84 8.61 -15.12
N GLU A 105 -9.69 7.63 -15.46
CA GLU A 105 -11.13 7.84 -15.65
C GLU A 105 -11.84 8.26 -14.36
N ALA A 106 -11.51 7.60 -13.24
CA ALA A 106 -12.16 7.83 -11.96
C ALA A 106 -11.80 9.19 -11.34
N GLN A 107 -10.51 9.56 -11.36
CA GLN A 107 -10.00 10.75 -10.67
C GLN A 107 -9.85 11.97 -11.59
N ARG A 108 -9.88 11.78 -12.92
CA ARG A 108 -9.66 12.83 -13.94
C ARG A 108 -8.38 13.64 -13.72
N LEU A 109 -7.37 13.03 -13.11
CA LEU A 109 -6.08 13.64 -12.81
C LEU A 109 -4.97 12.83 -13.48
N GLU A 110 -4.30 13.43 -14.46
CA GLU A 110 -3.19 12.80 -15.17
C GLU A 110 -1.87 13.06 -14.44
N ILE A 111 -1.23 12.01 -13.96
CA ILE A 111 0.10 12.05 -13.33
C ILE A 111 1.03 11.05 -14.02
N PRO A 112 1.75 11.44 -15.08
CA PRO A 112 2.66 10.55 -15.81
C PRO A 112 3.78 9.96 -14.95
N GLU A 113 4.20 10.66 -13.89
CA GLU A 113 5.26 10.26 -12.96
C GLU A 113 4.97 8.91 -12.27
N LEU A 114 3.69 8.54 -12.13
CA LEU A 114 3.27 7.26 -11.57
C LEU A 114 3.72 6.06 -12.41
N LEU A 115 3.94 6.25 -13.70
CA LEU A 115 4.34 5.19 -14.63
C LEU A 115 5.87 5.00 -14.69
N LEU A 116 6.66 5.95 -14.16
CA LEU A 116 8.12 5.89 -14.21
C LEU A 116 8.73 4.61 -13.60
N PRO A 117 8.23 4.06 -12.47
CA PRO A 117 8.74 2.81 -11.94
C PRO A 117 8.60 1.65 -12.94
N ALA A 118 7.40 1.44 -13.49
CA ALA A 118 7.15 0.38 -14.47
C ALA A 118 7.95 0.58 -15.77
N ILE A 119 8.07 1.82 -16.24
CA ILE A 119 8.94 2.17 -17.39
C ILE A 119 10.40 1.79 -17.09
N ASN A 120 10.88 2.12 -15.89
CA ASN A 120 12.24 1.82 -15.49
C ASN A 120 12.50 0.32 -15.31
N ASP A 121 11.51 -0.45 -14.85
CA ASP A 121 11.60 -1.90 -14.74
C ASP A 121 11.74 -2.55 -16.12
N LEU A 122 10.94 -2.12 -17.10
CA LEU A 122 11.09 -2.56 -18.51
C LEU A 122 12.47 -2.21 -19.07
N ARG A 123 12.93 -0.97 -18.84
CA ARG A 123 14.24 -0.51 -19.31
C ARG A 123 15.37 -1.30 -18.68
N LEU A 124 15.30 -1.59 -17.38
CA LEU A 124 16.28 -2.44 -16.70
C LEU A 124 16.27 -3.87 -17.25
N ALA A 125 15.08 -4.43 -17.49
CA ALA A 125 14.93 -5.75 -18.12
C ALA A 125 15.51 -5.79 -19.55
N ALA A 126 15.46 -4.67 -20.28
CA ALA A 126 16.08 -4.48 -21.60
C ALA A 126 17.58 -4.13 -21.55
N GLY A 127 18.17 -3.93 -20.36
CA GLY A 127 19.56 -3.50 -20.20
C GLY A 127 19.81 -2.01 -20.52
N HIS A 128 18.76 -1.19 -20.54
CA HIS A 128 18.83 0.26 -20.73
C HIS A 128 18.93 1.03 -19.41
N PRO A 129 19.54 2.24 -19.42
CA PRO A 129 19.61 3.06 -18.22
C PRO A 129 18.22 3.58 -17.82
N THR A 130 17.96 3.66 -16.52
CA THR A 130 16.73 4.20 -15.96
C THR A 130 16.56 5.68 -16.29
N LEU A 131 15.32 6.11 -16.49
CA LEU A 131 14.92 7.50 -16.60
C LEU A 131 14.92 8.17 -15.21
N PRO A 132 15.36 9.45 -15.11
CA PRO A 132 15.36 10.19 -13.87
C PRO A 132 13.93 10.59 -13.45
N GLU A 133 13.72 10.89 -12.15
CA GLU A 133 12.41 11.33 -11.66
C GLU A 133 11.90 12.61 -12.36
N SER A 134 12.81 13.46 -12.83
CA SER A 134 12.49 14.70 -13.56
C SER A 134 12.17 14.51 -15.05
N PHE A 135 11.91 13.28 -15.51
CA PHE A 135 11.74 12.99 -16.94
C PHE A 135 10.60 13.82 -17.58
N PHE A 136 9.39 13.76 -17.01
CA PHE A 136 8.22 14.51 -17.48
C PHE A 136 8.22 15.99 -17.08
N PHE A 137 9.12 16.39 -16.20
CA PHE A 137 9.29 17.78 -15.79
C PHE A 137 9.99 18.60 -16.87
N SER A 138 9.67 19.90 -16.99
CA SER A 138 10.36 20.83 -17.87
C SER A 138 10.63 22.15 -17.15
N ALA A 139 11.84 22.67 -17.29
CA ALA A 139 12.25 23.94 -16.68
C ALA A 139 13.20 24.73 -17.58
N ARG A 140 13.13 26.06 -17.51
CA ARG A 140 13.99 26.97 -18.28
C ARG A 140 15.37 27.05 -17.66
N LEU A 141 16.35 26.38 -18.24
CA LEU A 141 17.72 26.32 -17.69
C LEU A 141 18.64 27.44 -18.19
N ASP A 142 18.16 28.34 -19.04
CA ASP A 142 18.98 29.42 -19.62
C ASP A 142 18.95 30.70 -18.78
N LEU A 143 18.11 30.73 -17.74
CA LEU A 143 17.98 31.89 -16.87
C LEU A 143 19.21 32.03 -15.95
N PRO A 144 19.91 33.18 -15.99
CA PRO A 144 21.07 33.40 -15.14
C PRO A 144 20.64 33.54 -13.68
N ARG A 145 21.58 33.27 -12.79
CA ARG A 145 21.39 33.54 -11.36
C ARG A 145 21.21 35.06 -11.16
N PRO A 146 20.25 35.51 -10.32
CA PRO A 146 20.18 36.90 -9.90
C PRO A 146 21.48 37.38 -9.24
N ALA A 147 21.81 38.65 -9.38
CA ALA A 147 22.99 39.22 -8.73
C ALA A 147 22.89 39.02 -7.20
N ALA A 148 23.80 38.24 -6.65
CA ALA A 148 23.98 38.12 -5.20
C ALA A 148 24.81 39.30 -4.69
N GLY A 149 24.62 39.68 -3.42
CA GLY A 149 25.41 40.74 -2.77
C GLY A 149 26.92 40.48 -2.86
N GLU A 150 27.72 41.55 -2.71
CA GLU A 150 29.18 41.52 -2.88
C GLU A 150 29.81 40.30 -2.17
N ALA A 151 30.50 39.47 -2.95
CA ALA A 151 31.20 38.32 -2.41
C ALA A 151 32.27 38.81 -1.43
N LYS A 152 32.25 38.29 -0.19
CA LYS A 152 33.41 38.41 0.70
C LYS A 152 34.52 37.63 0.02
N THR A 153 35.42 38.28 -0.70
CA THR A 153 36.56 37.63 -1.36
C THR A 153 37.72 37.52 -0.38
N PRO A 154 37.92 36.35 0.27
CA PRO A 154 39.17 36.07 0.99
C PRO A 154 40.35 36.05 0.02
N SER A 155 41.57 36.14 0.57
CA SER A 155 42.80 35.94 -0.22
C SER A 155 42.78 34.59 -0.94
N ALA A 156 43.46 34.48 -2.09
CA ALA A 156 43.40 33.31 -2.97
C ALA A 156 43.73 31.98 -2.25
N GLU A 157 44.74 31.97 -1.36
CA GLU A 157 45.12 30.80 -0.56
C GLU A 157 44.06 30.42 0.48
N ASN A 158 43.46 31.41 1.15
CA ASN A 158 42.38 31.18 2.10
C ASN A 158 41.12 30.68 1.39
N ARG A 159 40.84 31.16 0.18
CA ARG A 159 39.72 30.73 -0.65
C ARG A 159 39.79 29.23 -0.95
N GLU A 160 40.93 28.73 -1.41
CA GLU A 160 41.06 27.31 -1.76
C GLU A 160 40.92 26.40 -0.52
N ARG A 161 41.50 26.81 0.61
CA ARG A 161 41.37 26.09 1.88
C ARG A 161 39.92 26.04 2.39
N GLU A 162 39.20 27.16 2.29
CA GLU A 162 37.78 27.23 2.64
C GLU A 162 36.91 26.36 1.75
N LEU A 163 37.14 26.39 0.43
CA LEU A 163 36.42 25.56 -0.53
C LEU A 163 36.58 24.06 -0.23
N ARG A 164 37.81 23.60 0.04
CA ARG A 164 38.08 22.20 0.43
C ARG A 164 37.39 21.83 1.74
N ARG A 165 37.42 22.72 2.74
CA ARG A 165 36.73 22.52 4.02
C ARG A 165 35.22 22.41 3.85
N MET A 166 34.61 23.24 3.01
CA MET A 166 33.17 23.16 2.75
C MET A 166 32.79 21.86 2.03
N ARG A 167 33.61 21.39 1.07
CA ARG A 167 33.41 20.08 0.46
C ARG A 167 33.51 18.94 1.48
N GLN A 168 34.46 18.98 2.41
CA GLN A 168 34.55 17.98 3.49
C GLN A 168 33.27 18.00 4.37
N MET A 169 32.76 19.19 4.69
CA MET A 169 31.49 19.32 5.43
C MET A 169 30.30 18.74 4.65
N TYR A 170 30.26 18.94 3.33
CA TYR A 170 29.27 18.31 2.44
C TYR A 170 29.35 16.78 2.49
N GLN A 171 30.56 16.21 2.42
CA GLN A 171 30.79 14.76 2.46
C GLN A 171 30.34 14.12 3.78
N ILE A 172 30.58 14.80 4.90
CA ILE A 172 30.10 14.33 6.22
C ILE A 172 28.57 14.27 6.24
N GLY A 173 27.90 15.30 5.72
CA GLY A 173 26.43 15.29 5.63
C GLY A 173 25.89 14.24 4.65
N LEU A 174 26.56 14.04 3.51
CA LEU A 174 26.21 13.02 2.52
C LEU A 174 26.32 11.60 3.10
N LEU A 175 27.32 11.33 3.95
CA LEU A 175 27.45 10.04 4.64
C LEU A 175 26.25 9.77 5.54
N GLY A 176 25.73 10.78 6.26
CA GLY A 176 24.50 10.65 7.03
C GLY A 176 23.28 10.34 6.17
N LEU A 177 23.16 10.98 5.01
CA LEU A 177 22.07 10.71 4.05
C LEU A 177 22.12 9.26 3.50
N VAL A 178 23.32 8.78 3.16
CA VAL A 178 23.51 7.45 2.57
C VAL A 178 23.31 6.34 3.59
N ARG A 179 23.81 6.53 4.82
CA ARG A 179 23.67 5.57 5.92
C ARG A 179 22.32 5.62 6.63
N GLU A 180 21.49 6.61 6.28
CA GLU A 180 20.21 6.90 6.95
C GLU A 180 20.34 7.27 8.43
N ASP A 181 21.57 7.59 8.88
CA ASP A 181 21.87 8.07 10.23
C ASP A 181 21.75 9.58 10.29
N ASN A 182 20.85 10.10 11.14
CA ASN A 182 20.62 11.54 11.30
C ASN A 182 20.37 12.27 9.96
N LEU A 183 19.44 11.73 9.17
CA LEU A 183 19.10 12.15 7.81
C LEU A 183 18.96 13.68 7.66
N TYR A 184 18.10 14.30 8.47
CA TYR A 184 17.84 15.74 8.44
C TYR A 184 19.04 16.58 8.90
N GLY A 185 19.80 16.10 9.89
CA GLY A 185 21.04 16.74 10.31
C GLY A 185 22.08 16.75 9.18
N GLY A 186 22.22 15.62 8.49
CA GLY A 186 23.08 15.47 7.31
C GLY A 186 22.70 16.42 6.17
N MET A 187 21.42 16.47 5.80
CA MET A 187 20.92 17.38 4.76
C MET A 187 21.10 18.86 5.13
N LYS A 188 20.86 19.24 6.39
CA LYS A 188 21.12 20.61 6.87
C LYS A 188 22.61 20.97 6.81
N LEU A 189 23.51 20.05 7.13
CA LEU A 189 24.96 20.26 6.97
C LEU A 189 25.35 20.44 5.51
N MET A 190 24.80 19.64 4.60
CA MET A 190 25.02 19.78 3.15
C MET A 190 24.51 21.12 2.62
N SER A 191 23.31 21.55 3.01
CA SER A 191 22.73 22.84 2.59
C SER A 191 23.57 24.02 3.10
N ARG A 192 24.06 23.96 4.35
CA ARG A 192 25.00 24.95 4.90
C ARG A 192 26.33 24.98 4.14
N ALA A 193 26.86 23.82 3.75
CA ALA A 193 28.09 23.73 2.99
C ALA A 193 27.97 24.38 1.62
N LEU A 194 26.89 24.08 0.90
CA LEU A 194 26.60 24.67 -0.40
C LEU A 194 26.31 26.16 -0.28
N GLY A 195 25.61 26.61 0.75
CA GLY A 195 25.38 28.03 1.02
C GLY A 195 26.67 28.83 1.26
N ARG A 196 27.64 28.25 1.97
CA ARG A 196 28.95 28.90 2.15
C ARG A 196 29.81 28.86 0.89
N LEU A 197 29.77 27.74 0.15
CA LEU A 197 30.42 27.66 -1.16
C LEU A 197 29.89 28.73 -2.10
N ASP A 198 28.58 28.95 -2.06
CA ASP A 198 27.89 29.97 -2.83
C ASP A 198 28.40 31.40 -2.54
N GLU A 199 28.51 31.76 -1.26
CA GLU A 199 29.06 33.04 -0.79
C GLU A 199 30.53 33.26 -1.24
N VAL A 200 31.36 32.22 -1.14
CA VAL A 200 32.80 32.28 -1.49
C VAL A 200 33.03 32.30 -2.99
N LEU A 201 32.13 31.69 -3.79
CA LEU A 201 32.24 31.64 -5.25
C LEU A 201 31.71 32.91 -5.93
N GLY A 202 30.82 33.66 -5.29
CA GLY A 202 30.27 34.93 -5.82
C GLY A 202 29.29 34.72 -6.98
N SER A 203 29.25 35.61 -7.96
CA SER A 203 28.25 35.65 -9.05
C SER A 203 28.72 34.98 -10.37
N GLY A 204 29.19 33.73 -10.32
CA GLY A 204 29.67 32.98 -11.49
C GLY A 204 28.90 31.70 -11.81
N ALA A 205 29.21 31.05 -12.94
CA ALA A 205 28.59 29.78 -13.34
C ALA A 205 28.76 28.67 -12.28
N ARG A 206 29.87 28.68 -11.54
CA ARG A 206 30.16 27.74 -10.45
C ARG A 206 29.22 27.88 -9.26
N SER A 207 28.86 29.11 -8.88
CA SER A 207 27.98 29.34 -7.73
C SER A 207 26.52 29.01 -8.05
N ARG A 208 26.13 29.05 -9.33
CA ARG A 208 24.79 28.64 -9.79
C ARG A 208 24.42 27.23 -9.32
N LEU A 209 25.34 26.26 -9.44
CA LEU A 209 25.10 24.90 -8.97
C LEU A 209 24.92 24.87 -7.44
N CYS A 210 25.78 25.55 -6.70
CA CYS A 210 25.70 25.60 -5.23
C CYS A 210 24.39 26.21 -4.75
N TRP A 211 23.96 27.31 -5.38
CA TRP A 211 22.69 27.97 -5.08
C TRP A 211 21.48 27.06 -5.33
N ILE A 212 21.38 26.45 -6.52
CA ILE A 212 20.28 25.54 -6.87
C ILE A 212 20.28 24.31 -5.96
N ALA A 213 21.44 23.68 -5.76
CA ALA A 213 21.55 22.49 -4.91
C ALA A 213 21.23 22.78 -3.44
N ALA A 214 21.59 23.96 -2.93
CA ALA A 214 21.25 24.36 -1.57
C ALA A 214 19.75 24.61 -1.40
N GLY A 215 19.09 25.21 -2.40
CA GLY A 215 17.64 25.38 -2.41
C GLY A 215 16.89 24.05 -2.54
N ALA A 216 17.39 23.09 -3.32
CA ALA A 216 16.82 21.75 -3.38
C ALA A 216 16.92 21.01 -2.04
N LEU A 217 18.05 21.12 -1.32
CA LEU A 217 18.20 20.54 0.02
C LEU A 217 17.34 21.24 1.08
N GLU A 218 17.20 22.57 0.99
CA GLU A 218 16.27 23.32 1.84
C GLU A 218 14.84 22.81 1.62
N ALA A 219 14.42 22.68 0.35
CA ALA A 219 13.09 22.22 0.01
C ALA A 219 12.81 20.77 0.48
N LEU A 220 13.77 19.87 0.33
CA LEU A 220 13.71 18.50 0.85
C LEU A 220 13.55 18.43 2.37
N VAL A 221 14.29 19.26 3.10
CA VAL A 221 14.25 19.29 4.56
C VAL A 221 12.93 19.87 5.06
N ASP A 222 12.46 20.95 4.44
CA ASP A 222 11.22 21.62 4.83
C ASP A 222 9.99 20.76 4.55
N ALA A 223 9.92 20.15 3.36
CA ALA A 223 8.81 19.30 2.94
C ALA A 223 8.89 17.86 3.48
N GLN A 224 9.94 17.52 4.25
CA GLN A 224 10.18 16.17 4.80
C GLN A 224 10.11 15.06 3.76
N MET A 225 10.64 15.32 2.57
CA MET A 225 10.57 14.42 1.43
C MET A 225 11.28 13.08 1.67
N LEU A 226 10.77 12.03 1.04
CA LEU A 226 11.30 10.66 1.15
C LEU A 226 12.72 10.55 0.55
N PRO A 227 13.69 9.98 1.27
CA PRO A 227 15.07 9.82 0.78
C PRO A 227 15.20 8.62 -0.18
N ARG A 228 14.54 8.69 -1.34
CA ARG A 228 14.59 7.63 -2.37
C ARG A 228 16.01 7.41 -2.92
N LYS A 229 16.29 6.20 -3.39
CA LYS A 229 17.59 5.82 -3.98
C LYS A 229 18.06 6.78 -5.10
N PRO A 230 17.21 7.22 -6.06
CA PRO A 230 17.63 8.19 -7.09
C PRO A 230 18.09 9.52 -6.49
N ARG A 231 17.43 10.00 -5.44
CA ARG A 231 17.79 11.25 -4.74
C ARG A 231 19.12 11.14 -4.00
N LYS A 232 19.39 10.01 -3.35
CA LYS A 232 20.71 9.73 -2.74
C LYS A 232 21.82 9.74 -3.79
N LEU A 233 21.59 9.10 -4.94
CA LEU A 233 22.53 9.10 -6.07
C LEU A 233 22.73 10.50 -6.67
N LEU A 234 21.67 11.31 -6.74
CA LEU A 234 21.73 12.71 -7.18
C LEU A 234 22.66 13.54 -6.29
N PHE A 235 22.52 13.45 -4.97
CA PHE A 235 23.39 14.16 -4.03
C PHE A 235 24.82 13.60 -4.01
N ALA A 236 25.00 12.30 -4.20
CA ALA A 236 26.34 11.73 -4.40
C ALA A 236 27.00 12.24 -5.69
N ARG A 237 26.23 12.46 -6.76
CA ARG A 237 26.70 13.06 -8.00
C ARG A 237 27.15 14.51 -7.78
N ILE A 238 26.47 15.28 -6.93
CA ILE A 238 26.88 16.64 -6.59
C ILE A 238 28.29 16.67 -5.97
N ASP A 239 28.71 15.72 -5.12
CA ASP A 239 30.12 15.71 -4.63
C ASP A 239 31.13 15.55 -5.77
N ARG A 240 30.78 14.76 -6.80
CA ARG A 240 31.64 14.57 -7.97
C ARG A 240 31.75 15.87 -8.77
N GLU A 241 30.63 16.57 -8.97
CA GLU A 241 30.61 17.88 -9.62
C GLU A 241 31.35 18.94 -8.79
N LEU A 242 31.19 18.94 -7.46
CA LEU A 242 31.95 19.83 -6.58
C LEU A 242 33.45 19.59 -6.73
N ARG A 243 33.90 18.33 -6.82
CA ARG A 243 35.32 18.02 -7.07
C ARG A 243 35.81 18.66 -8.37
N GLN A 244 35.07 18.50 -9.47
CA GLN A 244 35.44 19.06 -10.77
C GLN A 244 35.44 20.59 -10.76
N MET A 245 34.44 21.19 -10.10
CA MET A 245 34.30 22.64 -9.92
C MET A 245 35.49 23.25 -9.15
N LEU A 246 36.06 22.52 -8.20
CA LEU A 246 37.24 22.96 -7.45
C LEU A 246 38.52 22.88 -8.29
N SER A 247 38.60 21.94 -9.22
CA SER A 247 39.76 21.77 -10.11
C SER A 247 39.75 22.72 -11.32
N SER A 248 38.56 23.12 -11.79
CA SER A 248 38.40 23.88 -13.04
C SER A 248 37.70 25.22 -12.84
N ALA A 249 38.37 26.31 -13.22
CA ALA A 249 37.81 27.67 -13.06
C ALA A 249 36.61 27.97 -13.98
N ASN A 250 36.54 27.32 -15.15
CA ASN A 250 35.49 27.46 -16.16
C ASN A 250 34.45 26.32 -16.09
N TYR A 251 34.26 25.72 -14.92
CA TYR A 251 33.29 24.65 -14.75
C TYR A 251 31.85 25.15 -14.94
N GLU A 252 31.10 24.43 -15.78
CA GLU A 252 29.66 24.61 -15.98
C GLU A 252 28.93 23.32 -15.60
N ALA A 253 27.84 23.46 -14.85
CA ALA A 253 27.11 22.32 -14.35
C ALA A 253 26.27 21.65 -15.46
N PRO A 254 26.21 20.31 -15.50
CA PRO A 254 25.37 19.59 -16.45
C PRO A 254 23.89 20.02 -16.35
N ARG A 255 23.27 20.35 -17.49
CA ARG A 255 21.86 20.78 -17.56
C ARG A 255 20.90 19.77 -16.93
N GLY A 256 21.13 18.46 -17.13
CA GLY A 256 20.32 17.40 -16.53
C GLY A 256 20.35 17.42 -14.99
N LEU A 257 21.51 17.69 -14.38
CA LEU A 257 21.63 17.81 -12.93
C LEU A 257 20.83 19.01 -12.40
N LEU A 258 20.91 20.16 -13.08
CA LEU A 258 20.13 21.34 -12.71
C LEU A 258 18.62 21.08 -12.82
N LYS A 259 18.19 20.39 -13.88
CA LYS A 259 16.79 19.98 -14.09
C LYS A 259 16.29 19.11 -12.94
N GLU A 260 17.04 18.09 -12.54
CA GLU A 260 16.69 17.20 -11.44
C GLU A 260 16.60 17.93 -10.09
N LEU A 261 17.49 18.89 -9.83
CA LEU A 261 17.42 19.70 -8.60
C LEU A 261 16.21 20.64 -8.59
N LEU A 262 15.91 21.29 -9.72
CA LEU A 262 14.74 22.17 -9.85
C LEU A 262 13.43 21.38 -9.76
N TYR A 263 13.40 20.13 -10.23
CA TYR A 263 12.26 19.25 -10.05
C TYR A 263 11.95 18.99 -8.58
N LEU A 264 12.97 18.73 -7.76
CA LEU A 264 12.79 18.56 -6.30
C LEU A 264 12.25 19.83 -5.65
N VAL A 265 12.69 21.01 -6.09
CA VAL A 265 12.17 22.30 -5.62
C VAL A 265 10.71 22.52 -6.05
N ALA A 266 10.33 22.09 -7.26
CA ALA A 266 8.96 22.23 -7.77
C ALA A 266 7.97 21.27 -7.08
N MET A 267 8.43 20.06 -6.73
CA MET A 267 7.62 19.06 -6.03
C MET A 267 7.48 19.34 -4.53
N ALA A 268 8.49 19.93 -3.91
CA ALA A 268 8.47 20.27 -2.50
C ALA A 268 7.61 21.53 -2.25
N ASP A 269 6.59 21.39 -1.39
CA ASP A 269 5.86 22.53 -0.86
C ASP A 269 6.61 23.18 0.32
N SER A 270 7.79 23.72 0.03
CA SER A 270 8.63 24.43 1.01
C SER A 270 8.30 25.92 1.02
N ASN A 271 8.47 26.59 2.16
CA ASN A 271 8.42 28.05 2.27
C ASN A 271 9.80 28.67 2.52
N GLY A 272 10.88 27.90 2.25
CA GLY A 272 12.26 28.32 2.44
C GLY A 272 12.65 29.50 1.55
N PRO A 273 13.53 30.40 2.02
CA PRO A 273 13.91 31.60 1.28
C PRO A 273 14.61 31.30 -0.05
N ARG A 274 15.44 30.25 -0.13
CA ARG A 274 16.13 29.87 -1.38
C ARG A 274 15.19 29.11 -2.30
N ALA A 275 14.37 28.21 -1.77
CA ALA A 275 13.37 27.48 -2.53
C ALA A 275 12.36 28.44 -3.20
N SER A 276 11.85 29.43 -2.47
CA SER A 276 10.95 30.46 -3.01
C SER A 276 11.62 31.32 -4.08
N GLN A 277 12.86 31.76 -3.85
CA GLN A 277 13.63 32.50 -4.86
C GLN A 277 13.83 31.68 -6.15
N LEU A 278 14.13 30.38 -6.03
CA LEU A 278 14.27 29.49 -7.18
C LEU A 278 12.95 29.34 -7.95
N ARG A 279 11.82 29.19 -7.25
CA ARG A 279 10.50 29.12 -7.88
C ARG A 279 10.17 30.40 -8.66
N GLU A 280 10.45 31.57 -8.08
CA GLU A 280 10.25 32.86 -8.75
C GLU A 280 11.16 33.03 -9.98
N VAL A 281 12.47 32.79 -9.83
CA VAL A 281 13.44 32.99 -10.92
C VAL A 281 13.15 32.06 -12.09
N PHE A 282 12.92 30.77 -11.82
CA PHE A 282 12.71 29.77 -12.86
C PHE A 282 11.25 29.72 -13.36
N GLY A 283 10.33 30.38 -12.65
CA GLY A 283 8.89 30.33 -12.92
C GLY A 283 8.33 28.91 -12.73
N LEU A 284 8.72 28.24 -11.65
CA LEU A 284 8.29 26.88 -11.35
C LEU A 284 6.85 26.91 -10.83
N ALA A 285 5.93 26.32 -11.58
CA ALA A 285 4.58 26.10 -11.10
C ALA A 285 4.57 25.00 -10.03
N PRO A 286 3.71 25.10 -8.99
CA PRO A 286 3.50 24.01 -8.06
C PRO A 286 2.96 22.80 -8.82
N LEU A 287 3.54 21.63 -8.57
CA LEU A 287 3.04 20.38 -9.12
C LEU A 287 1.75 19.95 -8.39
N PRO A 288 0.82 19.26 -9.07
CA PRO A 288 -0.43 18.82 -8.44
C PRO A 288 -0.25 17.62 -7.50
N PHE A 289 0.98 17.19 -7.24
CA PHE A 289 1.32 16.01 -6.45
C PHE A 289 2.57 16.23 -5.60
N THR A 290 2.67 15.46 -4.52
CA THR A 290 3.85 15.34 -3.67
C THR A 290 4.48 13.97 -3.83
N ASP A 291 5.71 13.78 -3.32
CA ASP A 291 6.34 12.46 -3.36
C ASP A 291 5.62 11.41 -2.51
N HIS A 292 5.02 11.81 -1.39
CA HIS A 292 4.18 10.94 -0.57
C HIS A 292 2.94 10.48 -1.33
N LEU A 293 2.23 11.40 -2.00
CA LEU A 293 1.08 11.06 -2.84
C LEU A 293 1.49 10.12 -3.99
N LEU A 294 2.62 10.38 -4.63
CA LEU A 294 3.17 9.48 -5.66
C LEU A 294 3.50 8.09 -5.09
N GLU A 295 4.02 8.01 -3.87
CA GLU A 295 4.30 6.73 -3.21
C GLU A 295 3.01 5.94 -2.95
N ASP A 296 1.99 6.61 -2.40
CA ASP A 296 0.70 6.01 -2.07
C ASP A 296 -0.04 5.53 -3.34
N GLU A 297 -0.10 6.37 -4.38
CA GLU A 297 -0.73 6.01 -5.66
C GLU A 297 0.08 4.98 -6.44
N SER A 298 1.42 5.00 -6.35
CA SER A 298 2.26 3.94 -6.93
C SER A 298 2.02 2.61 -6.23
N GLN A 299 1.90 2.57 -4.90
CA GLN A 299 1.56 1.34 -4.17
C GLN A 299 0.18 0.82 -4.55
N ARG A 300 -0.78 1.71 -4.80
CA ARG A 300 -2.07 1.34 -5.37
C ARG A 300 -1.85 0.69 -6.73
N LEU A 301 -1.18 1.34 -7.67
CA LEU A 301 -0.96 0.82 -9.03
C LEU A 301 -0.19 -0.51 -9.07
N SER A 302 0.82 -0.68 -8.21
CA SER A 302 1.72 -1.86 -8.21
C SER A 302 1.20 -3.06 -7.42
N GLY A 303 0.12 -2.93 -6.63
CA GLY A 303 -0.47 -4.09 -5.95
C GLY A 303 -1.22 -4.97 -6.97
N PRO A 304 -1.10 -6.30 -6.96
CA PRO A 304 -1.90 -7.17 -7.82
C PRO A 304 -3.40 -6.88 -7.64
N GLY A 305 -4.16 -6.89 -8.75
CA GLY A 305 -5.51 -6.36 -8.77
C GLY A 305 -6.37 -7.06 -7.72
N ARG A 306 -7.22 -6.31 -7.00
CA ARG A 306 -8.14 -6.92 -6.02
C ARG A 306 -8.93 -8.10 -6.61
N ALA A 307 -9.26 -8.06 -7.89
CA ALA A 307 -9.92 -9.15 -8.61
C ALA A 307 -9.01 -10.37 -8.83
N VAL A 308 -7.73 -10.15 -9.17
CA VAL A 308 -6.73 -11.22 -9.37
C VAL A 308 -6.37 -11.85 -8.03
N LEU A 309 -6.09 -11.05 -6.99
CA LEU A 309 -5.84 -11.55 -5.64
C LEU A 309 -7.02 -12.33 -5.07
N ARG A 310 -8.25 -11.87 -5.33
CA ARG A 310 -9.46 -12.60 -4.96
C ARG A 310 -9.60 -13.91 -5.72
N SER A 311 -9.39 -13.91 -7.04
CA SER A 311 -9.47 -15.14 -7.85
C SER A 311 -8.39 -16.16 -7.46
N LEU A 312 -7.17 -15.67 -7.20
CA LEU A 312 -6.04 -16.48 -6.77
C LEU A 312 -6.24 -17.03 -5.36
N SER A 313 -6.70 -16.20 -4.42
CA SER A 313 -7.05 -16.63 -3.08
C SER A 313 -8.21 -17.64 -3.08
N ALA A 314 -9.23 -17.43 -3.92
CA ALA A 314 -10.31 -18.38 -4.10
C ALA A 314 -9.81 -19.74 -4.60
N ALA A 315 -8.97 -19.76 -5.63
CA ALA A 315 -8.36 -21.00 -6.16
C ALA A 315 -7.49 -21.71 -5.11
N ILE A 316 -6.68 -20.96 -4.34
CA ILE A 316 -5.86 -21.53 -3.26
C ILE A 316 -6.74 -22.13 -2.16
N ARG A 317 -7.84 -21.47 -1.79
CA ARG A 317 -8.78 -21.98 -0.77
C ARG A 317 -9.54 -23.21 -1.24
N GLU A 318 -9.90 -23.30 -2.52
CA GLU A 318 -10.54 -24.49 -3.07
C GLU A 318 -9.60 -25.71 -3.02
N GLU A 319 -8.34 -25.52 -3.40
CA GLU A 319 -7.31 -26.56 -3.26
C GLU A 319 -7.03 -26.92 -1.78
N LEU A 320 -6.97 -25.93 -0.88
CA LEU A 320 -6.84 -26.16 0.56
C LEU A 320 -8.02 -26.92 1.15
N ALA A 321 -9.25 -26.61 0.73
CA ALA A 321 -10.46 -27.29 1.17
C ALA A 321 -10.41 -28.77 0.76
N ALA A 322 -10.01 -29.08 -0.48
CA ALA A 322 -9.84 -30.45 -0.94
C ALA A 322 -8.79 -31.23 -0.11
N VAL A 323 -7.69 -30.58 0.27
CA VAL A 323 -6.65 -31.18 1.13
C VAL A 323 -7.16 -31.42 2.55
N LYS A 324 -7.93 -30.48 3.12
CA LYS A 324 -8.54 -30.63 4.45
C LYS A 324 -9.59 -31.74 4.49
N ASP A 325 -10.41 -31.86 3.45
CA ASP A 325 -11.41 -32.92 3.34
C ASP A 325 -10.76 -34.31 3.32
N GLN A 326 -9.64 -34.45 2.58
CA GLN A 326 -8.84 -35.68 2.61
C GLN A 326 -8.23 -35.93 3.99
N LEU A 327 -7.75 -34.88 4.66
CA LEU A 327 -7.20 -35.00 6.01
C LEU A 327 -8.26 -35.46 7.03
N ASP A 328 -9.49 -34.95 6.93
CA ASP A 328 -10.62 -35.36 7.78
C ASP A 328 -11.02 -36.82 7.52
N LEU A 329 -11.08 -37.25 6.26
CA LEU A 329 -11.31 -38.66 5.90
C LEU A 329 -10.23 -39.59 6.46
N ILE A 330 -8.97 -39.15 6.42
CA ILE A 330 -7.83 -39.87 7.02
C ILE A 330 -7.98 -39.94 8.54
N GLY A 331 -8.34 -38.83 9.20
CA GLY A 331 -8.58 -38.75 10.64
C GLY A 331 -9.73 -39.62 11.12
N ARG A 332 -10.77 -39.82 10.29
CA ARG A 332 -11.90 -40.72 10.57
C ARG A 332 -11.59 -42.20 10.33
N GLY A 333 -10.39 -42.53 9.83
CA GLY A 333 -9.96 -43.90 9.55
C GLY A 333 -10.62 -44.53 8.32
N ALA A 334 -11.27 -43.72 7.46
CA ALA A 334 -12.00 -44.18 6.28
C ALA A 334 -11.22 -43.85 4.99
N TYR A 335 -9.95 -44.26 4.92
CA TYR A 335 -9.07 -43.95 3.80
C TYR A 335 -8.40 -45.20 3.21
N GLN A 336 -8.15 -45.16 1.90
CA GLN A 336 -7.31 -46.13 1.22
C GLN A 336 -5.84 -45.69 1.33
N PRO A 337 -4.86 -46.61 1.40
CA PRO A 337 -3.44 -46.25 1.54
C PRO A 337 -2.94 -45.32 0.42
N GLU A 338 -3.56 -45.34 -0.76
CA GLU A 338 -3.32 -44.43 -1.87
C GLU A 338 -3.66 -42.96 -1.54
N ALA A 339 -4.54 -42.71 -0.57
CA ALA A 339 -4.92 -41.37 -0.14
C ALA A 339 -3.75 -40.61 0.51
N LEU A 340 -2.84 -41.30 1.21
CA LEU A 340 -1.64 -40.68 1.77
C LEU A 340 -0.66 -40.23 0.68
N VAL A 341 -0.59 -41.00 -0.42
CA VAL A 341 0.23 -40.64 -1.60
C VAL A 341 -0.36 -39.42 -2.29
N ALA A 342 -1.69 -39.39 -2.46
CA ALA A 342 -2.40 -38.25 -3.04
C ALA A 342 -2.19 -36.98 -2.20
N LEU A 343 -2.34 -37.07 -0.88
CA LEU A 343 -2.11 -35.97 0.06
C LEU A 343 -0.68 -35.41 -0.05
N HIS A 344 0.33 -36.29 -0.08
CA HIS A 344 1.73 -35.87 -0.24
C HIS A 344 1.96 -35.09 -1.54
N VAL A 345 1.39 -35.57 -2.65
CA VAL A 345 1.51 -34.91 -3.96
C VAL A 345 0.81 -33.55 -3.97
N GLN A 346 -0.39 -33.45 -3.40
CA GLN A 346 -1.16 -32.20 -3.35
C GLN A 346 -0.49 -31.15 -2.47
N LEU A 347 0.01 -31.52 -1.28
CA LEU A 347 0.79 -30.62 -0.42
C LEU A 347 2.03 -30.08 -1.14
N GLY A 348 2.71 -30.94 -1.91
CA GLY A 348 3.91 -30.56 -2.66
C GLY A 348 3.62 -29.60 -3.82
N LYS A 349 2.49 -29.81 -4.52
CA LYS A 349 2.02 -28.89 -5.57
C LYS A 349 1.64 -27.53 -4.96
N LEU A 350 0.81 -27.55 -3.92
CA LEU A 350 0.34 -26.34 -3.26
C LEU A 350 1.50 -25.51 -2.67
N GLY A 351 2.48 -26.17 -2.03
CA GLY A 351 3.68 -25.51 -1.51
C GLY A 351 4.52 -24.82 -2.59
N LYS A 352 4.66 -25.45 -3.77
CA LYS A 352 5.36 -24.84 -4.91
C LYS A 352 4.58 -23.65 -5.48
N THR A 353 3.26 -23.78 -5.62
CA THR A 353 2.39 -22.70 -6.11
C THR A 353 2.44 -21.49 -5.18
N LEU A 354 2.36 -21.69 -3.85
CA LEU A 354 2.51 -20.62 -2.86
C LEU A 354 3.88 -19.93 -2.96
N GLY A 355 4.95 -20.69 -3.18
CA GLY A 355 6.29 -20.13 -3.38
C GLY A 355 6.39 -19.29 -4.66
N MET A 356 5.80 -19.76 -5.76
CA MET A 356 5.76 -19.06 -7.05
C MET A 356 5.02 -17.71 -6.97
N ILE A 357 3.99 -17.63 -6.13
CA ILE A 357 3.17 -16.42 -5.93
C ILE A 357 3.84 -15.46 -4.92
N GLY A 358 4.97 -15.84 -4.31
CA GLY A 358 5.73 -15.01 -3.36
C GLY A 358 5.31 -15.18 -1.89
N LEU A 359 4.45 -16.15 -1.58
CA LEU A 359 4.04 -16.50 -0.21
C LEU A 359 5.05 -17.46 0.43
N ASN A 360 6.29 -16.99 0.54
CA ASN A 360 7.45 -17.82 0.90
C ASN A 360 7.35 -18.45 2.30
N SER A 361 6.75 -17.77 3.27
CA SER A 361 6.55 -18.31 4.63
C SER A 361 5.57 -19.49 4.63
N ALA A 362 4.39 -19.30 4.05
CA ALA A 362 3.38 -20.34 3.88
C ALA A 362 3.91 -21.53 3.08
N ALA A 363 4.63 -21.27 1.98
CA ALA A 363 5.28 -22.30 1.18
C ALA A 363 6.29 -23.13 1.99
N LYS A 364 7.15 -22.47 2.78
CA LYS A 364 8.17 -23.15 3.59
C LYS A 364 7.56 -24.05 4.67
N VAL A 365 6.56 -23.54 5.39
CA VAL A 365 5.87 -24.29 6.45
C VAL A 365 5.15 -25.50 5.85
N LEU A 366 4.47 -25.33 4.72
CA LEU A 366 3.75 -26.42 4.05
C LEU A 366 4.71 -27.48 3.47
N LEU A 367 5.81 -27.05 2.84
CA LEU A 367 6.82 -27.98 2.31
C LEU A 367 7.56 -28.75 3.41
N ALA A 368 7.68 -28.19 4.62
CA ALA A 368 8.25 -28.90 5.77
C ALA A 368 7.40 -30.11 6.19
N GLN A 369 6.09 -30.09 5.92
CA GLN A 369 5.17 -31.20 6.22
C GLN A 369 5.27 -32.37 5.22
N LEU A 370 5.96 -32.21 4.09
CA LEU A 370 6.18 -33.31 3.15
C LEU A 370 6.96 -34.47 3.78
N THR A 371 7.94 -34.16 4.64
CA THR A 371 8.76 -35.18 5.29
C THR A 371 7.94 -36.05 6.25
N PRO A 372 7.19 -35.49 7.23
CA PRO A 372 6.24 -36.25 8.04
C PRO A 372 5.27 -37.10 7.20
N VAL A 373 4.60 -36.51 6.20
CA VAL A 373 3.62 -37.22 5.37
C VAL A 373 4.26 -38.35 4.56
N SER A 374 5.49 -38.16 4.07
CA SER A 374 6.23 -39.23 3.37
C SER A 374 6.49 -40.44 4.26
N SER A 375 6.68 -40.21 5.57
CA SER A 375 6.85 -41.30 6.53
C SER A 375 5.54 -42.07 6.75
N TRP A 376 4.39 -41.40 6.68
CA TRP A 376 3.07 -42.04 6.77
C TRP A 376 2.82 -42.91 5.53
N VAL A 377 3.18 -42.41 4.35
CA VAL A 377 3.12 -43.18 3.09
C VAL A 377 3.97 -44.46 3.21
N ALA A 378 5.20 -44.35 3.71
CA ALA A 378 6.09 -45.50 3.87
C ALA A 378 5.56 -46.56 4.86
N ARG A 379 4.81 -46.12 5.90
CA ARG A 379 4.21 -47.01 6.91
C ARG A 379 2.81 -47.50 6.53
N GLY A 380 2.16 -46.88 5.55
CA GLY A 380 0.76 -47.14 5.19
C GLY A 380 -0.26 -46.68 6.25
N ALA A 381 0.18 -45.91 7.25
CA ALA A 381 -0.65 -45.42 8.34
C ALA A 381 -0.08 -44.12 8.92
N VAL A 382 -0.96 -43.29 9.48
CA VAL A 382 -0.58 -42.08 10.22
C VAL A 382 0.16 -42.46 11.51
N GLU A 383 1.24 -41.75 11.82
CA GLU A 383 2.09 -42.02 12.98
C GLU A 383 1.39 -41.79 14.33
N SER A 384 0.63 -40.70 14.47
CA SER A 384 -0.15 -40.41 15.68
C SER A 384 -1.27 -39.38 15.41
N PRO A 385 -2.33 -39.34 16.24
CA PRO A 385 -3.35 -38.29 16.16
C PRO A 385 -2.78 -36.87 16.30
N ALA A 386 -1.79 -36.68 17.17
CA ALA A 386 -1.12 -35.38 17.33
C ALA A 386 -0.39 -34.91 16.06
N ALA A 387 0.08 -35.83 15.22
CA ALA A 387 0.73 -35.51 13.95
C ALA A 387 -0.29 -35.09 12.87
N LEU A 388 -1.52 -35.60 12.94
CA LEU A 388 -2.65 -35.12 12.14
C LEU A 388 -3.04 -33.70 12.55
N ASP A 389 -3.16 -33.45 13.86
CA ASP A 389 -3.50 -32.12 14.40
C ASP A 389 -2.46 -31.07 13.98
N ALA A 390 -1.17 -31.40 14.06
CA ALA A 390 -0.09 -30.50 13.62
C ALA A 390 -0.16 -30.15 12.12
N LEU A 391 -0.59 -31.09 11.27
CA LEU A 391 -0.80 -30.81 9.85
C LEU A 391 -2.05 -29.94 9.63
N ALA A 392 -3.12 -30.16 10.40
CA ALA A 392 -4.31 -29.34 10.37
C ALA A 392 -4.00 -27.88 10.76
N ASP A 393 -3.21 -27.66 11.81
CA ASP A 393 -2.77 -26.33 12.24
C ASP A 393 -2.00 -25.58 11.14
N VAL A 394 -1.12 -26.29 10.43
CA VAL A 394 -0.39 -25.74 9.28
C VAL A 394 -1.34 -25.37 8.14
N LEU A 395 -2.34 -26.20 7.84
CA LEU A 395 -3.32 -25.88 6.78
C LEU A 395 -4.18 -24.67 7.13
N VAL A 396 -4.56 -24.51 8.41
CA VAL A 396 -5.30 -23.33 8.91
C VAL A 396 -4.43 -22.08 8.81
N TYR A 397 -3.15 -22.17 9.18
CA TYR A 397 -2.21 -21.07 8.99
C TYR A 397 -2.10 -20.65 7.51
N VAL A 398 -1.89 -21.60 6.60
CA VAL A 398 -1.78 -21.32 5.16
C VAL A 398 -3.08 -20.69 4.61
N GLU A 399 -4.25 -21.14 5.08
CA GLU A 399 -5.54 -20.55 4.70
C GLU A 399 -5.69 -19.10 5.17
N SER A 400 -5.26 -18.78 6.40
CA SER A 400 -5.25 -17.39 6.90
C SER A 400 -4.36 -16.49 6.06
N VAL A 401 -3.18 -16.99 5.67
CA VAL A 401 -2.25 -16.26 4.80
C VAL A 401 -2.88 -16.05 3.43
N ALA A 402 -3.55 -17.06 2.87
CA ALA A 402 -4.29 -16.98 1.61
C ALA A 402 -5.46 -15.97 1.69
N GLY A 403 -6.19 -15.91 2.81
CA GLY A 403 -7.27 -14.94 3.04
C GLY A 403 -6.78 -13.49 3.13
N ASN A 404 -5.56 -13.27 3.65
CA ASN A 404 -4.97 -11.93 3.72
C ASN A 404 -4.66 -11.34 2.33
N LEU A 405 -4.45 -12.17 1.30
CA LEU A 405 -4.33 -11.68 -0.08
C LEU A 405 -5.62 -11.00 -0.55
N GLU A 406 -6.82 -11.45 -0.12
CA GLU A 406 -8.08 -10.83 -0.54
C GLU A 406 -8.31 -9.45 0.05
N ARG A 407 -7.86 -9.27 1.30
CA ARG A 407 -8.02 -8.02 2.04
C ARG A 407 -7.08 -6.93 1.53
N GLY A 408 -6.01 -7.32 0.82
CA GLY A 408 -4.99 -6.41 0.31
C GLY A 408 -4.03 -5.93 1.39
N ASP A 409 -3.99 -6.62 2.54
CA ASP A 409 -3.05 -6.33 3.61
C ASP A 409 -1.68 -6.91 3.25
N ASN A 410 -0.95 -6.16 2.42
CA ASN A 410 0.48 -6.36 2.20
C ASN A 410 1.28 -5.94 3.45
N MET A 411 1.02 -6.56 4.60
CA MET A 411 1.98 -6.58 5.71
C MET A 411 3.10 -7.61 5.49
N ALA A 412 2.93 -8.56 4.56
CA ALA A 412 3.95 -9.57 4.25
C ALA A 412 5.23 -8.99 3.60
N ALA A 413 5.20 -7.77 3.06
CA ALA A 413 6.37 -7.11 2.48
C ALA A 413 7.17 -6.24 3.48
N ARG A 414 6.71 -6.12 4.74
CA ARG A 414 7.35 -5.25 5.76
C ARG A 414 8.04 -5.95 6.92
N ALA A 415 8.14 -7.27 6.91
CA ALA A 415 8.87 -8.00 7.93
C ALA A 415 9.98 -8.84 7.28
N GLU A 416 11.24 -8.44 7.50
CA GLU A 416 12.33 -9.40 7.50
C GLU A 416 11.97 -10.55 8.46
N PRO A 417 12.28 -11.81 8.12
CA PRO A 417 11.86 -12.95 8.94
C PRO A 417 12.65 -12.98 10.25
N LYS A 418 12.01 -12.56 11.35
CA LYS A 418 12.42 -12.96 12.70
C LYS A 418 11.59 -14.17 13.09
N ILE A 419 12.26 -15.33 13.05
CA ILE A 419 11.69 -16.69 13.16
C ILE A 419 11.13 -17.00 14.57
N ASP A 420 11.24 -16.10 15.55
CA ASP A 420 10.95 -16.42 16.96
C ASP A 420 9.67 -15.76 17.53
N GLN A 421 8.82 -15.11 16.72
CA GLN A 421 7.57 -14.45 17.20
C GLN A 421 6.29 -14.92 16.49
N GLU A 422 6.32 -16.08 15.84
CA GLU A 422 5.24 -16.58 15.00
C GLU A 422 3.96 -17.07 15.73
N PRO A 423 3.99 -17.67 16.94
CA PRO A 423 2.75 -18.11 17.60
C PRO A 423 1.92 -16.94 18.17
N GLU A 424 2.54 -15.81 18.49
CA GLU A 424 1.82 -14.62 18.99
C GLU A 424 1.06 -13.90 17.87
N SER A 425 1.59 -13.90 16.64
CA SER A 425 0.91 -13.29 15.49
C SER A 425 -0.34 -14.07 15.08
N PHE A 426 -0.33 -15.41 15.19
CA PHE A 426 -1.49 -16.27 14.91
C PHE A 426 -2.60 -16.12 15.97
N ALA A 427 -2.24 -16.15 17.26
CA ALA A 427 -3.19 -15.93 18.35
C ALA A 427 -3.82 -14.52 18.27
N ALA A 428 -3.02 -13.50 17.93
CA ALA A 428 -3.53 -12.15 17.72
C ALA A 428 -4.52 -12.06 16.52
N HIS A 429 -4.32 -12.88 15.48
CA HIS A 429 -5.18 -12.89 14.30
C HIS A 429 -6.51 -13.62 14.54
N GLN A 430 -6.50 -14.78 15.20
CA GLN A 430 -7.74 -15.46 15.60
C GLN A 430 -8.55 -14.59 16.57
N LEU A 431 -7.88 -13.88 17.48
CA LEU A 431 -8.54 -12.90 18.33
C LEU A 431 -9.15 -11.75 17.52
N ALA A 432 -8.50 -11.28 16.45
CA ALA A 432 -9.05 -10.24 15.59
C ALA A 432 -10.29 -10.71 14.80
N GLU A 433 -10.28 -11.91 14.23
CA GLU A 433 -11.45 -12.47 13.53
C GLU A 433 -12.60 -12.77 14.48
N ALA A 434 -12.33 -13.37 15.65
CA ALA A 434 -13.34 -13.56 16.69
C ALA A 434 -13.94 -12.22 17.15
N ARG A 435 -13.14 -11.14 17.23
CA ARG A 435 -13.63 -9.81 17.55
C ARG A 435 -14.59 -9.26 16.49
N ILE A 436 -14.30 -9.45 15.22
CA ILE A 436 -15.18 -9.01 14.11
C ILE A 436 -16.54 -9.71 14.20
N VAL A 437 -16.55 -11.04 14.34
CA VAL A 437 -17.79 -11.82 14.45
C VAL A 437 -18.62 -11.39 15.65
N VAL A 438 -17.99 -11.13 16.80
CA VAL A 438 -18.70 -10.66 18.00
C VAL A 438 -19.29 -9.25 17.81
N ILE A 439 -18.64 -8.37 17.05
CA ILE A 439 -19.18 -7.03 16.73
C ILE A 439 -20.40 -7.16 15.81
N GLU A 440 -20.33 -7.98 14.76
CA GLU A 440 -21.45 -8.19 13.84
C GLU A 440 -22.67 -8.79 14.57
N GLU A 441 -22.45 -9.77 15.44
CA GLU A 441 -23.51 -10.35 16.27
C GLU A 441 -24.08 -9.33 17.28
N ALA A 442 -23.22 -8.48 17.86
CA ALA A 442 -23.64 -7.40 18.75
C ALA A 442 -24.54 -6.38 18.05
N GLN A 443 -24.19 -5.99 16.83
CA GLN A 443 -24.99 -5.08 15.99
C GLN A 443 -26.33 -5.72 15.61
N ALA A 444 -26.32 -6.98 15.19
CA ALA A 444 -27.55 -7.70 14.85
C ALA A 444 -28.50 -7.81 16.05
N GLY A 445 -27.97 -8.11 17.25
CA GLY A 445 -28.73 -8.15 18.49
C GLY A 445 -29.34 -6.81 18.87
N LEU A 446 -28.60 -5.71 18.69
CA LEU A 446 -29.09 -4.36 18.96
C LEU A 446 -30.17 -3.92 17.98
N ALA A 447 -30.00 -4.21 16.69
CA ALA A 447 -31.00 -3.93 15.65
C ALA A 447 -32.30 -4.73 15.87
N LEU A 448 -32.21 -5.95 16.39
CA LEU A 448 -33.39 -6.74 16.81
C LEU A 448 -34.09 -6.10 18.01
N ALA A 449 -33.34 -5.67 19.03
CA ALA A 449 -33.88 -5.01 20.21
C ALA A 449 -34.64 -3.72 19.83
N LYS A 450 -34.08 -2.88 18.96
CA LYS A 450 -34.75 -1.65 18.48
C LYS A 450 -36.05 -1.94 17.76
N ARG A 451 -36.06 -2.90 16.83
CA ARG A 451 -37.28 -3.30 16.10
C ARG A 451 -38.37 -3.77 17.06
N ALA A 452 -38.00 -4.54 18.08
CA ALA A 452 -38.93 -5.01 19.11
C ALA A 452 -39.48 -3.86 19.98
N ILE A 453 -38.65 -2.86 20.31
CA ILE A 453 -39.09 -1.66 21.04
C ILE A 453 -40.03 -0.82 20.17
N SER A 454 -39.74 -0.63 18.89
CA SER A 454 -40.66 0.05 17.95
C SER A 454 -42.01 -0.66 17.86
N ALA A 455 -42.01 -2.00 17.75
CA ALA A 455 -43.25 -2.78 17.74
C ALA A 455 -44.05 -2.67 19.06
N TYR A 456 -43.37 -2.57 20.20
CA TYR A 456 -44.02 -2.30 21.49
C TYR A 456 -44.72 -0.92 21.53
N LEU A 457 -44.10 0.10 20.93
CA LEU A 457 -44.69 1.44 20.83
C LEU A 457 -45.92 1.45 19.90
N GLU A 458 -45.80 0.82 18.73
CA GLU A 458 -46.89 0.75 17.74
C GLU A 458 -48.10 -0.07 18.23
N SER A 459 -47.87 -1.07 19.08
CA SER A 459 -48.92 -1.93 19.67
C SER A 459 -49.57 -1.33 20.93
N ASN A 460 -49.26 -0.07 21.27
CA ASN A 460 -49.79 0.61 22.45
C ASN A 460 -49.46 -0.15 23.77
N GLY A 461 -48.29 -0.81 23.81
CA GLY A 461 -47.73 -1.41 25.02
C GLY A 461 -47.87 -2.91 25.17
N ASP A 462 -48.02 -3.66 24.06
CA ASP A 462 -48.04 -5.11 24.14
C ASP A 462 -46.66 -5.66 24.53
N LYS A 463 -46.58 -6.12 25.79
CA LYS A 463 -45.36 -6.65 26.41
C LYS A 463 -44.81 -7.89 25.69
N LEU A 464 -45.63 -8.59 24.90
CA LEU A 464 -45.20 -9.78 24.18
C LEU A 464 -44.04 -9.48 23.21
N HIS A 465 -44.00 -8.26 22.64
CA HIS A 465 -42.92 -7.83 21.74
C HIS A 465 -41.57 -7.67 22.45
N LEU A 466 -41.57 -7.41 23.77
CA LEU A 466 -40.34 -7.17 24.53
C LEU A 466 -39.77 -8.42 25.22
N ALA A 467 -40.47 -9.56 25.16
CA ALA A 467 -40.13 -10.75 25.97
C ALA A 467 -38.67 -11.23 25.80
N ASN A 468 -38.11 -11.13 24.58
CA ASN A 468 -36.76 -11.58 24.27
C ASN A 468 -35.72 -10.44 24.24
N VAL A 469 -36.14 -9.19 24.46
CA VAL A 469 -35.26 -8.03 24.34
C VAL A 469 -34.23 -7.98 25.47
N PRO A 470 -34.59 -8.15 26.76
CA PRO A 470 -33.61 -8.13 27.85
C PRO A 470 -32.53 -9.21 27.70
N SER A 471 -32.90 -10.44 27.34
CA SER A 471 -31.93 -11.54 27.15
C SER A 471 -31.00 -11.27 25.97
N SER A 472 -31.52 -10.73 24.88
CA SER A 472 -30.71 -10.35 23.70
C SER A 472 -29.71 -9.25 24.07
N LEU A 473 -30.15 -8.20 24.77
CA LEU A 473 -29.25 -7.12 25.21
C LEU A 473 -28.20 -7.59 26.23
N GLN A 474 -28.53 -8.53 27.11
CA GLN A 474 -27.56 -9.14 28.03
C GLN A 474 -26.52 -10.01 27.29
N ALA A 475 -26.91 -10.70 26.21
CA ALA A 475 -25.97 -11.43 25.36
C ALA A 475 -25.00 -10.48 24.64
N VAL A 476 -25.52 -9.39 24.07
CA VAL A 476 -24.69 -8.34 23.46
C VAL A 476 -23.74 -7.71 24.49
N ARG A 477 -24.22 -7.44 25.71
CA ARG A 477 -23.38 -6.96 26.83
C ARG A 477 -22.23 -7.91 27.12
N GLY A 478 -22.47 -9.22 27.15
CA GLY A 478 -21.44 -10.24 27.33
C GLY A 478 -20.37 -10.19 26.23
N GLY A 479 -20.81 -10.02 24.97
CA GLY A 479 -19.92 -9.81 23.83
C GLY A 479 -19.05 -8.56 23.98
N LEU A 480 -19.64 -7.42 24.37
CA LEU A 480 -18.90 -6.18 24.60
C LEU A 480 -17.88 -6.28 25.74
N TRP A 481 -18.21 -7.03 26.80
CA TRP A 481 -17.29 -7.30 27.90
C TRP A 481 -16.08 -8.12 27.42
N PHE A 482 -16.31 -9.13 26.59
CA PHE A 482 -15.25 -9.92 25.96
C PHE A 482 -14.33 -9.07 25.08
N LEU A 483 -14.88 -8.06 24.40
CA LEU A 483 -14.13 -7.10 23.58
C LEU A 483 -13.40 -6.02 24.39
N SER A 484 -13.40 -6.12 25.73
CA SER A 484 -12.85 -5.10 26.65
C SER A 484 -13.50 -3.71 26.51
N GLN A 485 -14.77 -3.67 26.07
CA GLN A 485 -15.57 -2.45 25.93
C GLN A 485 -16.49 -2.27 27.14
N GLU A 486 -15.88 -2.19 28.33
CA GLU A 486 -16.58 -2.21 29.62
C GLU A 486 -17.63 -1.11 29.74
N ARG A 487 -17.30 0.11 29.30
CA ARG A 487 -18.20 1.27 29.35
C ARG A 487 -19.47 1.06 28.53
N ALA A 488 -19.34 0.58 27.29
CA ALA A 488 -20.49 0.28 26.43
C ALA A 488 -21.32 -0.89 27.00
N ALA A 489 -20.67 -1.90 27.55
CA ALA A 489 -21.32 -3.05 28.19
C ALA A 489 -22.17 -2.62 29.41
N LEU A 490 -21.69 -1.69 30.23
CA LEU A 490 -22.42 -1.16 31.38
C LEU A 490 -23.66 -0.34 30.95
N LEU A 491 -23.51 0.53 29.96
CA LEU A 491 -24.63 1.32 29.42
C LEU A 491 -25.71 0.43 28.81
N LEU A 492 -25.32 -0.59 28.05
CA LEU A 492 -26.26 -1.54 27.45
C LEU A 492 -26.97 -2.39 28.52
N GLY A 493 -26.25 -2.78 29.57
CA GLY A 493 -26.83 -3.45 30.74
C GLY A 493 -27.89 -2.62 31.44
N ALA A 494 -27.62 -1.32 31.63
CA ALA A 494 -28.60 -0.40 32.21
C ALA A 494 -29.85 -0.24 31.32
N CYS A 495 -29.70 -0.22 30.00
CA CYS A 495 -30.84 -0.22 29.08
C CYS A 495 -31.67 -1.52 29.21
N ALA A 496 -31.01 -2.68 29.30
CA ALA A 496 -31.68 -3.97 29.48
C ALA A 496 -32.46 -4.03 30.81
N ASP A 497 -31.86 -3.55 31.90
CA ASP A 497 -32.48 -3.50 33.22
C ASP A 497 -33.68 -2.53 33.26
N TYR A 498 -33.58 -1.41 32.55
CA TYR A 498 -34.68 -0.45 32.40
C TYR A 498 -35.87 -1.10 31.68
N ILE A 499 -35.64 -1.77 30.55
CA ILE A 499 -36.70 -2.47 29.80
C ILE A 499 -37.35 -3.55 30.68
N GLN A 500 -36.55 -4.34 31.40
CA GLN A 500 -37.07 -5.37 32.28
C GLN A 500 -37.96 -4.80 33.39
N ARG A 501 -37.48 -3.80 34.14
CA ARG A 501 -38.18 -3.27 35.32
C ARG A 501 -39.34 -2.33 34.96
N GLN A 502 -39.13 -1.43 34.01
CA GLN A 502 -40.05 -0.33 33.73
C GLN A 502 -40.99 -0.60 32.55
N MET A 503 -40.64 -1.49 31.62
CA MET A 503 -41.49 -1.80 30.45
C MET A 503 -42.20 -3.16 30.56
N ILE A 504 -41.56 -4.16 31.18
CA ILE A 504 -42.12 -5.51 31.32
C ILE A 504 -42.79 -5.71 32.70
N GLU A 505 -42.08 -5.45 33.79
CA GLU A 505 -42.57 -5.72 35.17
C GLU A 505 -43.57 -4.66 35.66
N SER A 506 -43.39 -3.39 35.28
CA SER A 506 -44.33 -2.30 35.60
C SER A 506 -45.69 -2.50 34.93
N ALA A 507 -46.78 -2.16 35.64
CA ALA A 507 -48.15 -2.19 35.09
C ALA A 507 -48.48 -0.96 34.22
N GLN A 508 -47.72 0.12 34.34
CA GLN A 508 -47.94 1.36 33.60
C GLN A 508 -46.81 1.55 32.57
N MET A 509 -47.19 1.91 31.35
CA MET A 509 -46.25 2.25 30.29
C MET A 509 -45.44 3.50 30.69
N PRO A 510 -44.11 3.53 30.45
CA PRO A 510 -43.32 4.74 30.62
C PRO A 510 -43.84 5.89 29.75
N SER A 511 -43.52 7.14 30.14
CA SER A 511 -43.87 8.29 29.31
C SER A 511 -43.12 8.25 27.98
N GLU A 512 -43.71 8.85 26.94
CA GLU A 512 -43.13 8.95 25.59
C GLU A 512 -41.71 9.54 25.62
N GLN A 513 -41.49 10.57 26.44
CA GLN A 513 -40.17 11.18 26.66
C GLN A 513 -39.10 10.19 27.16
N MET A 514 -39.47 9.25 28.02
CA MET A 514 -38.54 8.24 28.54
C MET A 514 -38.24 7.16 27.49
N LEU A 515 -39.20 6.87 26.62
CA LEU A 515 -39.02 5.92 25.51
C LEU A 515 -38.14 6.51 24.41
N GLU A 516 -38.28 7.81 24.11
CA GLU A 516 -37.35 8.54 23.23
C GLU A 516 -35.93 8.54 23.80
N THR A 517 -35.78 8.83 25.10
CA THR A 517 -34.47 8.82 25.78
C THR A 517 -33.80 7.44 25.71
N LEU A 518 -34.56 6.34 25.82
CA LEU A 518 -34.05 4.99 25.66
C LEU A 518 -33.62 4.71 24.21
N ALA A 519 -34.38 5.18 23.22
CA ALA A 519 -34.05 5.04 21.81
C ALA A 519 -32.75 5.78 21.45
N ASP A 520 -32.55 6.97 22.00
CA ASP A 520 -31.32 7.75 21.83
C ASP A 520 -30.11 7.03 22.44
N ALA A 521 -30.26 6.45 23.64
CA ALA A 521 -29.21 5.65 24.28
C ALA A 521 -28.78 4.43 23.43
N LEU A 522 -29.75 3.66 22.92
CA LEU A 522 -29.48 2.51 22.06
C LEU A 522 -28.92 2.92 20.70
N THR A 523 -29.25 4.12 20.21
CA THR A 523 -28.73 4.67 18.94
C THR A 523 -27.31 5.17 19.08
N GLY A 524 -26.95 5.82 20.19
CA GLY A 524 -25.56 6.14 20.50
C GLY A 524 -24.69 4.88 20.62
N LEU A 525 -25.21 3.81 21.23
CA LEU A 525 -24.50 2.54 21.34
C LEU A 525 -24.34 1.82 19.99
N GLU A 526 -25.35 1.87 19.11
CA GLU A 526 -25.25 1.33 17.75
C GLU A 526 -24.20 2.09 16.93
N TYR A 527 -24.27 3.42 16.96
CA TYR A 527 -23.33 4.28 16.25
C TYR A 527 -21.89 4.08 16.75
N TYR A 528 -21.70 3.84 18.06
CA TYR A 528 -20.39 3.50 18.61
C TYR A 528 -19.83 2.20 18.06
N LEU A 529 -20.68 1.18 17.86
CA LEU A 529 -20.26 -0.11 17.29
C LEU A 529 -20.03 -0.04 15.79
N GLU A 530 -20.85 0.72 15.05
CA GLU A 530 -20.69 0.95 13.60
C GLU A 530 -19.48 1.83 13.27
N GLY A 531 -19.16 2.80 14.13
CA GLY A 531 -18.09 3.78 13.94
C GLY A 531 -16.67 3.22 13.94
N GLY A 532 -16.51 1.90 14.08
CA GLY A 532 -15.21 1.22 14.06
C GLY A 532 -14.33 1.50 15.29
N ALA A 533 -14.89 2.11 16.34
CA ALA A 533 -14.18 2.46 17.58
C ALA A 533 -13.58 1.22 18.28
N VAL A 534 -14.18 0.04 18.08
CA VAL A 534 -13.67 -1.24 18.59
C VAL A 534 -12.39 -1.70 17.86
N LEU A 535 -12.15 -1.23 16.63
CA LEU A 535 -11.00 -1.58 15.80
C LEU A 535 -9.93 -0.45 15.72
N ARG A 536 -10.30 0.80 16.02
CA ARG A 536 -9.39 1.96 16.03
C ARG A 536 -9.60 2.80 17.30
N PRO A 537 -8.76 2.66 18.34
CA PRO A 537 -8.92 3.39 19.60
C PRO A 537 -8.50 4.88 19.54
N GLN A 538 -8.10 5.40 18.38
CA GLN A 538 -7.65 6.79 18.24
C GLN A 538 -8.60 7.58 17.33
N GLY A 539 -9.35 8.52 17.92
CA GLY A 539 -9.74 9.74 17.21
C GLY A 539 -11.23 10.01 16.97
N GLN A 540 -12.19 9.41 17.70
CA GLN A 540 -13.58 9.91 17.68
C GLN A 540 -13.93 10.66 18.97
N PRO A 541 -14.67 11.80 18.88
CA PRO A 541 -15.29 12.42 20.04
C PRO A 541 -16.27 11.44 20.69
N ASP A 542 -16.35 11.49 22.02
CA ASP A 542 -16.86 10.45 22.90
C ASP A 542 -18.39 10.23 22.74
N VAL A 543 -18.82 9.52 21.68
CA VAL A 543 -20.23 9.15 21.39
C VAL A 543 -20.92 8.50 22.60
N LEU A 544 -20.13 7.81 23.44
CA LEU A 544 -20.61 7.18 24.67
C LEU A 544 -21.01 8.20 25.76
N ASP A 545 -20.60 9.46 25.67
CA ASP A 545 -21.07 10.52 26.57
C ASP A 545 -22.57 10.78 26.39
N ILE A 546 -23.03 10.89 25.14
CA ILE A 546 -24.45 11.12 24.80
C ILE A 546 -25.30 9.93 25.26
N ALA A 547 -24.83 8.70 25.01
CA ALA A 547 -25.50 7.50 25.49
C ALA A 547 -25.51 7.43 27.03
N SER A 548 -24.43 7.87 27.69
CA SER A 548 -24.35 7.92 29.15
C SER A 548 -25.28 8.95 29.77
N GLU A 549 -25.42 10.13 29.17
CA GLU A 549 -26.37 11.16 29.61
C GLU A 549 -27.81 10.68 29.47
N SER A 550 -28.11 10.00 28.36
CA SER A 550 -29.42 9.40 28.11
C SER A 550 -29.76 8.33 29.15
N VAL A 551 -28.85 7.41 29.45
CA VAL A 551 -29.05 6.39 30.50
C VAL A 551 -29.20 7.00 31.90
N LYS A 552 -28.49 8.09 32.21
CA LYS A 552 -28.68 8.84 33.46
C LYS A 552 -30.04 9.50 33.54
N ALA A 553 -30.53 10.08 32.44
CA ALA A 553 -31.87 10.66 32.35
C ALA A 553 -32.98 9.62 32.56
N LEU A 554 -32.71 8.34 32.25
CA LEU A 554 -33.61 7.22 32.59
C LEU A 554 -33.66 6.87 34.09
N GLY A 555 -32.85 7.51 34.93
CA GLY A 555 -32.77 7.25 36.38
C GLY A 555 -31.94 6.01 36.75
N MET A 556 -31.12 5.51 35.83
CA MET A 556 -30.24 4.35 36.05
C MET A 556 -28.86 4.81 36.54
N GLU A 557 -28.41 4.33 37.70
CA GLU A 557 -27.05 4.60 38.19
C GLU A 557 -26.03 3.70 37.48
N VAL A 558 -25.22 4.28 36.60
CA VAL A 558 -24.08 3.60 35.98
C VAL A 558 -22.82 3.98 36.77
N ARG A 559 -22.25 3.04 37.53
CA ARG A 559 -20.95 3.25 38.18
C ARG A 559 -19.88 3.32 37.09
N SER A 560 -19.12 4.42 37.11
CA SER A 560 -17.99 4.70 36.19
C SER A 560 -16.88 3.67 36.29
#